data_AF-A0A1B8H0M0-F1
#
_entry.id   AF-A0A1B8H0M0-F1
#
_cell.length_a   1.000
_cell.length_b   1.000
_cell.length_c   1.000
_cell.angle_alpha   90.00
_cell.angle_beta   90.00
_cell.angle_gamma   90.00
#
_symmetry.space_group_name_H-M   'P 1'
#
loop_
_entity.id
_entity.type
_entity.pdbx_description
1 polymer ?
#
loop_
_entity_poly.entity_id
_entity_poly.type
_entity_poly.pdbx_seq_one_letter_code
_entity_poly.pdbx_strand_id
1 'polypeptide(L)'
;MMFIDRVIHLVLSGIIIVGVYQFYFFTQRNMVRPVKTFNSSIDEKIPFWPWWSWIYSFLYYPAILYLNWIIQDSRQFIIIVFSYVILLFMQMFFFVVYPVAAPAHWRQMNTGKKASEKFLQFVQKFDDSSNCFPSMHVSVATLTALLAYASLGPWVFMFPLLIALSCMFTKQHYVIDLPAGAVLGWIAFQCYEFLI
;
A
#
# COMPACT_ATOMS: atom_id res chain seq x y z
N MET A 1 -21.29 -16.47 -9.33
CA MET A 1 -20.39 -17.10 -8.34
C MET A 1 -21.17 -17.50 -7.09
N MET A 2 -20.99 -18.73 -6.58
CA MET A 2 -21.67 -19.21 -5.39
C MET A 2 -21.12 -18.55 -4.11
N PHE A 3 -21.86 -18.60 -3.00
CA PHE A 3 -21.39 -18.07 -1.71
C PHE A 3 -20.08 -18.74 -1.26
N ILE A 4 -19.95 -20.05 -1.46
CA ILE A 4 -18.76 -20.80 -1.08
C ILE A 4 -17.51 -20.33 -1.85
N ASP A 5 -17.65 -20.01 -3.14
CA ASP A 5 -16.55 -19.51 -3.97
C ASP A 5 -16.01 -18.17 -3.43
N ARG A 6 -16.90 -17.28 -2.95
CA ARG A 6 -16.52 -16.01 -2.33
C ARG A 6 -15.73 -16.21 -1.04
N VAL A 7 -16.13 -17.18 -0.22
CA VAL A 7 -15.39 -17.55 1.01
C VAL A 7 -14.02 -18.09 0.65
N ILE A 8 -13.92 -18.98 -0.36
CA ILE A 8 -12.65 -19.51 -0.85
C ILE A 8 -11.74 -18.36 -1.34
N HIS A 9 -12.25 -17.47 -2.18
CA HIS A 9 -11.49 -16.31 -2.68
C HIS A 9 -11.01 -15.38 -1.55
N LEU A 10 -11.83 -15.16 -0.52
CA LEU A 10 -11.45 -14.36 0.64
C LEU A 10 -10.31 -15.02 1.44
N VAL A 11 -10.39 -16.33 1.68
CA VAL A 11 -9.33 -17.08 2.37
C VAL A 11 -8.04 -17.05 1.54
N LEU A 12 -8.13 -17.29 0.23
CA LEU A 12 -6.99 -17.21 -0.68
C LEU A 12 -6.37 -15.81 -0.68
N SER A 13 -7.19 -14.75 -0.71
CA SER A 13 -6.71 -13.37 -0.62
C SER A 13 -5.89 -13.15 0.65
N GLY A 14 -6.36 -13.64 1.80
CA GLY A 14 -5.63 -13.55 3.07
C GLY A 14 -4.28 -14.28 3.02
N ILE A 15 -4.26 -15.51 2.52
CA ILE A 15 -3.02 -16.30 2.37
C ILE A 15 -2.04 -15.59 1.44
N ILE A 16 -2.51 -15.08 0.31
CA ILE A 16 -1.68 -14.41 -0.69
C ILE A 16 -1.13 -13.10 -0.13
N ILE A 17 -1.92 -12.29 0.57
CA ILE A 17 -1.45 -11.06 1.21
C ILE A 17 -0.30 -11.38 2.18
N VAL A 18 -0.45 -12.41 3.02
CA VAL A 18 0.60 -12.84 3.96
C VAL A 18 1.84 -13.37 3.24
N GLY A 19 1.66 -14.09 2.13
CA GLY A 19 2.75 -14.58 1.29
C GLY A 19 3.51 -13.45 0.58
N VAL A 20 2.79 -12.50 -0.01
CA VAL A 20 3.33 -11.30 -0.66
C VAL A 20 4.15 -10.46 0.32
N TYR A 21 3.75 -10.38 1.59
CA TYR A 21 4.54 -9.68 2.61
C TYR A 21 5.94 -10.26 2.80
N GLN A 22 6.16 -11.55 2.54
CA GLN A 22 7.49 -12.13 2.64
C GLN A 22 8.44 -11.53 1.61
N PHE A 23 7.96 -11.24 0.40
CA PHE A 23 8.74 -10.58 -0.65
C PHE A 23 8.99 -9.11 -0.32
N TYR A 24 8.00 -8.43 0.26
CA TYR A 24 8.18 -7.06 0.76
C TYR A 24 9.31 -7.00 1.81
N PHE A 25 9.25 -7.84 2.85
CA PHE A 25 10.31 -7.91 3.87
C PHE A 25 11.65 -8.40 3.32
N PHE A 26 11.63 -9.24 2.28
CA PHE A 26 12.85 -9.64 1.59
C PHE A 26 13.58 -8.43 1.01
N THR A 27 12.88 -7.48 0.38
CA THR A 27 13.51 -6.26 -0.16
C THR A 27 14.09 -5.35 0.93
N GLN A 28 13.47 -5.29 2.11
CA GLN A 28 14.01 -4.54 3.26
C GLN A 28 15.35 -5.10 3.77
N ARG A 29 15.65 -6.36 3.48
CA ARG A 29 16.87 -7.04 3.95
C ARG A 29 17.92 -7.22 2.85
N ASN A 30 17.55 -7.03 1.59
CA ASN A 30 18.36 -7.36 0.42
C ASN A 30 18.40 -6.21 -0.60
N MET A 31 18.80 -5.02 -0.16
CA MET A 31 19.01 -3.88 -1.05
C MET A 31 20.35 -4.00 -1.77
N VAL A 32 20.37 -3.64 -3.05
CA VAL A 32 21.60 -3.65 -3.86
C VAL A 32 22.32 -2.31 -3.78
N ARG A 33 21.61 -1.23 -3.46
CA ARG A 33 22.16 0.13 -3.33
C ARG A 33 21.99 0.67 -1.90
N PRO A 34 22.82 1.64 -1.49
CA PRO A 34 22.66 2.29 -0.19
C PRO A 34 21.32 3.04 -0.12
N VAL A 35 20.67 2.95 1.03
CA VAL A 35 19.43 3.66 1.36
C VAL A 35 19.64 5.17 1.28
N LYS A 36 18.69 5.87 0.66
CA LYS A 36 18.68 7.33 0.57
C LYS A 36 17.64 7.93 1.49
N THR A 37 17.97 9.08 2.06
CA THR A 37 17.00 9.95 2.74
C THR A 37 16.98 11.28 2.01
N PHE A 38 15.81 11.92 1.94
CA PHE A 38 15.66 13.24 1.33
C PHE A 38 15.47 14.28 2.41
N ASN A 39 16.06 15.46 2.20
CA ASN A 39 15.76 16.64 3.00
C ASN A 39 14.78 17.50 2.19
N SER A 40 13.50 17.43 2.55
CA SER A 40 12.42 18.13 1.85
C SER A 40 11.72 19.10 2.79
N SER A 41 11.86 20.40 2.53
CA SER A 41 11.22 21.44 3.35
C SER A 41 9.69 21.40 3.28
N ILE A 42 9.10 20.79 2.25
CA ILE A 42 7.66 20.60 2.15
C ILE A 42 7.23 19.51 3.14
N ASP A 43 7.91 18.36 3.11
CA ASP A 43 7.61 17.23 3.98
C ASP A 43 7.79 17.57 5.46
N GLU A 44 8.81 18.36 5.80
CA GLU A 44 9.04 18.82 7.18
C GLU A 44 7.91 19.70 7.72
N LYS A 45 7.24 20.49 6.88
CA LYS A 45 6.12 21.35 7.29
C LYS A 45 4.83 20.59 7.57
N ILE A 46 4.69 19.37 7.04
CA ILE A 46 3.51 18.54 7.29
C ILE A 46 3.49 18.14 8.77
N PRO A 47 2.39 18.34 9.50
CA PRO A 47 2.32 17.98 10.90
C PRO A 47 2.20 16.46 11.07
N PHE A 48 2.76 15.93 12.16
CA PHE A 48 2.56 14.55 12.57
C PHE A 48 1.23 14.39 13.31
N TRP A 49 0.26 13.71 12.70
CA TRP A 49 -1.07 13.44 13.25
C TRP A 49 -1.34 11.93 13.35
N PRO A 50 -0.97 11.30 14.47
CA PRO A 50 -0.97 9.84 14.60
C PRO A 50 -2.35 9.20 14.51
N TRP A 51 -3.46 9.94 14.68
CA TRP A 51 -4.81 9.41 14.49
C TRP A 51 -5.05 8.83 13.09
N TRP A 52 -4.32 9.33 12.08
CA TRP A 52 -4.37 8.79 10.73
C TRP A 52 -3.82 7.37 10.60
N SER A 53 -3.19 6.81 11.63
CA SER A 53 -2.72 5.41 11.64
C SER A 53 -3.87 4.41 11.43
N TRP A 54 -5.08 4.73 11.87
CA TRP A 54 -6.26 3.91 11.62
C TRP A 54 -6.61 3.86 10.12
N ILE A 55 -6.52 4.98 9.42
CA ILE A 55 -6.75 5.00 7.97
C ILE A 55 -5.59 4.30 7.25
N TYR A 56 -4.36 4.60 7.66
CA TYR A 56 -3.13 4.05 7.07
C TYR A 56 -3.09 2.52 7.08
N SER A 57 -3.41 1.88 8.21
CA SER A 57 -3.27 0.43 8.33
C SER A 57 -4.60 -0.32 8.50
N PHE A 58 -5.60 0.25 9.18
CA PHE A 58 -6.85 -0.48 9.44
C PHE A 58 -7.82 -0.44 8.26
N LEU A 59 -8.05 0.72 7.63
CA LEU A 59 -8.94 0.83 6.46
C LEU A 59 -8.39 0.13 5.21
N TYR A 60 -7.06 0.03 5.12
CA TYR A 60 -6.35 -0.49 3.95
C TYR A 60 -6.75 -1.92 3.56
N TYR A 61 -6.70 -2.87 4.50
CA TYR A 61 -7.01 -4.28 4.20
C TYR A 61 -8.49 -4.56 3.90
N PRO A 62 -9.46 -4.05 4.67
CA PRO A 62 -10.88 -4.23 4.37
C PRO A 62 -11.24 -3.76 2.95
N ALA A 63 -10.67 -2.65 2.49
CA ALA A 63 -10.92 -2.14 1.14
C ALA A 63 -10.41 -3.10 0.05
N ILE A 64 -9.21 -3.67 0.23
CA ILE A 64 -8.66 -4.67 -0.70
C ILE A 64 -9.51 -5.95 -0.69
N LEU A 65 -9.84 -6.45 0.51
CA LEU A 65 -10.62 -7.68 0.67
C LEU A 65 -12.06 -7.54 0.16
N TYR A 66 -12.61 -6.32 0.17
CA TYR A 66 -13.94 -6.04 -0.38
C TYR A 66 -14.06 -6.36 -1.86
N LEU A 67 -12.95 -6.39 -2.62
CA LEU A 67 -12.97 -6.80 -4.03
C LEU A 67 -13.60 -8.20 -4.22
N ASN A 68 -13.44 -9.12 -3.26
CA ASN A 68 -14.05 -10.45 -3.29
C ASN A 68 -15.59 -10.43 -3.36
N TRP A 69 -16.23 -9.32 -2.97
CA TRP A 69 -17.68 -9.14 -3.07
C TRP A 69 -18.14 -8.63 -4.43
N ILE A 70 -17.29 -7.91 -5.18
CA ILE A 70 -17.65 -7.36 -6.50
C ILE A 70 -17.14 -8.19 -7.67
N ILE A 71 -16.22 -9.13 -7.44
CA ILE A 71 -15.74 -10.08 -8.45
C ILE A 71 -16.87 -10.97 -8.94
N GLN A 72 -16.94 -11.15 -10.26
CA GLN A 72 -18.01 -11.85 -10.98
C GLN A 72 -17.74 -13.36 -11.10
N ASP A 73 -16.48 -13.73 -11.37
CA ASP A 73 -16.05 -15.10 -11.62
C ASP A 73 -14.59 -15.36 -11.20
N SER A 74 -14.19 -16.64 -11.19
CA SER A 74 -12.85 -17.07 -10.75
C SER A 74 -11.73 -16.68 -11.72
N ARG A 75 -12.00 -16.52 -13.02
CA ARG A 75 -10.99 -16.01 -13.96
C ARG A 75 -10.66 -14.55 -13.61
N GLN A 76 -11.68 -13.73 -13.37
CA GLN A 76 -11.47 -12.36 -12.92
C GLN A 76 -10.68 -12.30 -11.61
N PHE A 77 -10.99 -13.16 -10.64
CA PHE A 77 -10.23 -13.26 -9.38
C PHE A 77 -8.74 -13.53 -9.63
N ILE A 78 -8.41 -14.51 -10.47
CA ILE A 78 -7.02 -14.88 -10.78
C ILE A 78 -6.28 -13.71 -11.44
N ILE A 79 -6.90 -13.02 -12.41
CA ILE A 79 -6.27 -11.89 -13.10
C ILE A 79 -6.05 -10.72 -12.13
N ILE A 80 -6.99 -10.44 -11.22
CA ILE A 80 -6.84 -9.42 -10.17
C ILE A 80 -5.66 -9.77 -9.25
N VAL A 81 -5.61 -11.01 -8.74
CA VAL A 81 -4.50 -11.48 -7.90
C VAL A 81 -3.17 -11.33 -8.64
N PHE A 82 -3.11 -11.76 -9.91
CA PHE A 82 -1.92 -11.66 -10.73
C PHE A 82 -1.50 -10.20 -10.95
N SER A 83 -2.44 -9.27 -11.09
CA SER A 83 -2.16 -7.84 -11.22
C SER A 83 -1.55 -7.25 -9.94
N TYR A 84 -1.97 -7.69 -8.76
CA TYR A 84 -1.31 -7.32 -7.50
C TYR A 84 0.10 -7.92 -7.39
N VAL A 85 0.31 -9.14 -7.90
CA VAL A 85 1.65 -9.76 -7.94
C VAL A 85 2.56 -8.99 -8.89
N ILE A 86 2.09 -8.60 -10.07
CA ILE A 86 2.84 -7.72 -11.00
C ILE A 86 3.21 -6.42 -10.28
N LEU A 87 2.25 -5.78 -9.62
CA LEU A 87 2.48 -4.53 -8.89
C LEU A 87 3.54 -4.71 -7.80
N LEU A 88 3.52 -5.83 -7.08
CA LEU A 88 4.56 -6.17 -6.10
C LEU A 88 5.93 -6.22 -6.76
N PHE A 89 6.09 -6.94 -7.88
CA PHE A 89 7.39 -7.04 -8.55
C PHE A 89 7.89 -5.69 -9.08
N MET A 90 6.98 -4.86 -9.61
CA MET A 90 7.29 -3.48 -9.97
C MET A 90 7.81 -2.69 -8.76
N GLN A 91 7.15 -2.80 -7.60
CA GLN A 91 7.58 -2.17 -6.36
C GLN A 91 8.94 -2.67 -5.88
N MET A 92 9.12 -4.00 -5.86
CA MET A 92 10.38 -4.62 -5.44
C MET A 92 11.57 -4.13 -6.26
N PHE A 93 11.40 -3.91 -7.57
CA PHE A 93 12.44 -3.34 -8.41
C PHE A 93 12.92 -1.98 -7.87
N PHE A 94 12.00 -1.08 -7.52
CA PHE A 94 12.36 0.22 -6.97
C PHE A 94 12.96 0.12 -5.57
N PHE A 95 12.42 -0.72 -4.69
CA PHE A 95 12.95 -0.90 -3.34
C PHE A 95 14.38 -1.46 -3.33
N VAL A 96 14.73 -2.30 -4.29
CA VAL A 96 16.08 -2.88 -4.38
C VAL A 96 17.07 -1.93 -5.08
N VAL A 97 16.64 -1.26 -6.16
CA VAL A 97 17.52 -0.45 -7.03
C VAL A 97 17.60 1.02 -6.59
N TYR A 98 16.56 1.52 -5.92
CA TYR A 98 16.45 2.88 -5.42
C TYR A 98 15.78 2.92 -4.03
N PRO A 99 16.37 2.28 -3.01
CA PRO A 99 15.81 2.28 -1.66
C PRO A 99 15.79 3.70 -1.08
N VAL A 100 14.64 4.11 -0.58
CA VAL A 100 14.42 5.40 0.07
C VAL A 100 13.86 5.15 1.45
N ALA A 101 14.49 5.76 2.46
CA ALA A 101 14.01 5.71 3.83
C ALA A 101 13.33 6.99 4.29
N ALA A 102 12.31 6.82 5.13
CA ALA A 102 11.79 7.89 5.97
C ALA A 102 12.90 8.37 6.93
N PRO A 103 13.05 9.70 7.15
CA PRO A 103 14.05 10.23 8.06
C PRO A 103 13.86 9.70 9.50
N ALA A 104 14.97 9.43 10.19
CA ALA A 104 14.93 8.87 11.55
C ALA A 104 14.16 9.77 12.54
N HIS A 105 14.27 11.09 12.39
CA HIS A 105 13.58 12.04 13.28
C HIS A 105 12.05 11.99 13.14
N TRP A 106 11.51 11.55 12.00
CA TRP A 106 10.07 11.36 11.83
C TRP A 106 9.53 10.25 12.75
N ARG A 107 10.26 9.14 12.87
CA ARG A 107 9.87 8.04 13.77
C ARG A 107 9.97 8.44 15.24
N GLN A 108 10.88 9.35 15.58
CA GLN A 108 11.07 9.86 16.94
C GLN A 108 9.94 10.81 17.40
N MET A 109 9.13 11.36 16.48
CA MET A 109 7.98 12.19 16.83
C MET A 109 6.88 11.40 17.58
N ASN A 110 6.84 10.08 17.38
CA ASN A 110 5.81 9.23 17.96
C ASN A 110 6.15 8.83 19.40
N THR A 111 5.47 9.46 20.38
CA THR A 111 5.73 9.23 21.81
C THR A 111 5.11 7.95 22.38
N GLY A 112 4.23 7.27 21.66
CA GLY A 112 3.56 6.05 22.13
C GLY A 112 2.55 6.25 23.27
N LYS A 113 2.11 7.49 23.54
CA LYS A 113 1.23 7.81 24.66
C LYS A 113 -0.23 7.50 24.34
N LYS A 114 -0.67 7.79 23.11
CA LYS A 114 -2.05 7.59 22.65
C LYS A 114 -2.25 6.23 21.99
N ALA A 115 -3.50 5.76 21.88
CA ALA A 115 -3.82 4.49 21.24
C ALA A 115 -3.35 4.43 19.76
N SER A 116 -3.59 5.50 19.01
CA SER A 116 -3.18 5.59 17.60
C SER A 116 -1.67 5.63 17.42
N GLU A 117 -0.95 6.23 18.36
CA GLU A 117 0.52 6.24 18.46
C GLU A 117 1.09 4.84 18.72
N LYS A 118 0.52 4.12 19.70
CA LYS A 118 0.89 2.72 20.00
C LYS A 118 0.61 1.79 18.83
N PHE A 119 -0.52 1.98 18.16
CA PHE A 119 -0.85 1.21 16.96
C PHE A 119 0.16 1.48 15.83
N LEU A 120 0.51 2.73 15.59
CA LEU A 120 1.53 3.06 14.60
C LEU A 120 2.90 2.48 14.97
N GLN A 121 3.30 2.53 16.25
CA GLN A 121 4.55 1.87 16.71
C GLN A 121 4.51 0.36 16.49
N PHE A 122 3.36 -0.28 16.72
CA PHE A 122 3.19 -1.71 16.44
C PHE A 122 3.42 -2.01 14.95
N VAL A 123 2.83 -1.23 14.05
CA VAL A 123 3.03 -1.39 12.59
C VAL A 123 4.51 -1.18 12.23
N GLN A 124 5.13 -0.13 12.75
CA GLN A 124 6.54 0.22 12.50
C GLN A 124 7.56 -0.78 13.06
N LYS A 125 7.16 -1.72 13.94
CA LYS A 125 8.03 -2.81 14.39
C LYS A 125 8.27 -3.84 13.28
N PHE A 126 7.30 -4.02 12.39
CA PHE A 126 7.39 -4.95 11.28
C PHE A 126 7.81 -4.25 9.99
N ASP A 127 7.41 -2.99 9.82
CA ASP A 127 7.69 -2.21 8.63
C ASP A 127 8.96 -1.34 8.82
N ASP A 128 10.07 -1.73 8.19
CA ASP A 128 11.27 -0.91 8.17
C ASP A 128 11.07 0.39 7.37
N SER A 129 11.89 1.39 7.68
CA SER A 129 11.80 2.73 7.09
C SER A 129 12.19 2.78 5.63
N SER A 130 12.84 1.73 5.10
CA SER A 130 13.66 1.73 3.88
C SER A 130 12.92 1.49 2.56
N ASN A 131 11.62 1.22 2.61
CA ASN A 131 10.75 0.96 1.46
C ASN A 131 9.74 2.09 1.20
N CYS A 132 10.17 3.36 1.27
CA CYS A 132 9.26 4.49 1.07
C CYS A 132 8.90 4.72 -0.40
N PHE A 133 9.88 4.67 -1.32
CA PHE A 133 9.66 5.10 -2.70
C PHE A 133 9.62 3.92 -3.69
N PRO A 134 8.60 3.85 -4.58
CA PRO A 134 7.34 4.60 -4.56
C PRO A 134 6.36 4.03 -3.52
N SER A 135 5.33 4.78 -3.13
CA SER A 135 4.45 4.33 -2.04
C SER A 135 3.64 3.08 -2.41
N MET A 136 3.92 1.95 -1.76
CA MET A 136 3.17 0.70 -1.95
C MET A 136 1.70 0.86 -1.54
N HIS A 137 1.44 1.54 -0.41
CA HIS A 137 0.09 1.79 0.08
C HIS A 137 -0.74 2.54 -0.96
N VAL A 138 -0.20 3.62 -1.54
CA VAL A 138 -0.93 4.39 -2.57
C VAL A 138 -1.05 3.58 -3.87
N SER A 139 -0.05 2.78 -4.23
CA SER A 139 -0.11 1.95 -5.44
C SER A 139 -1.22 0.92 -5.37
N VAL A 140 -1.27 0.15 -4.27
CA VAL A 140 -2.30 -0.87 -4.04
C VAL A 140 -3.67 -0.20 -3.93
N ALA A 141 -3.77 0.90 -3.17
CA ALA A 141 -5.04 1.61 -3.03
C ALA A 141 -5.57 2.15 -4.37
N THR A 142 -4.68 2.61 -5.24
CA THR A 142 -5.03 3.09 -6.59
C THR A 142 -5.50 1.93 -7.47
N LEU A 143 -4.76 0.81 -7.49
CA LEU A 143 -5.18 -0.39 -8.22
C LEU A 143 -6.53 -0.91 -7.71
N THR A 144 -6.73 -1.00 -6.39
CA THR A 144 -8.01 -1.39 -5.77
C THR A 144 -9.15 -0.47 -6.21
N ALA A 145 -8.94 0.84 -6.20
CA ALA A 145 -9.95 1.81 -6.62
C ALA A 145 -10.32 1.65 -8.09
N LEU A 146 -9.33 1.50 -8.98
CA LEU A 146 -9.56 1.31 -10.41
C LEU A 146 -10.33 0.01 -10.69
N LEU A 147 -9.94 -1.10 -10.05
CA LEU A 147 -10.64 -2.39 -10.16
C LEU A 147 -12.09 -2.33 -9.64
N ALA A 148 -12.38 -1.47 -8.68
CA ALA A 148 -13.72 -1.29 -8.12
C ALA A 148 -14.57 -0.25 -8.87
N TYR A 149 -13.98 0.54 -9.77
CA TYR A 149 -14.62 1.71 -10.39
C TYR A 149 -15.91 1.36 -11.13
N ALA A 150 -15.91 0.28 -11.92
CA ALA A 150 -17.09 -0.14 -12.68
C ALA A 150 -18.28 -0.51 -11.78
N SER A 151 -18.02 -1.00 -10.57
CA SER A 151 -19.05 -1.47 -9.63
C SER A 151 -19.50 -0.38 -8.65
N LEU A 152 -18.62 0.53 -8.25
CA LEU A 152 -18.86 1.49 -7.16
C LEU A 152 -18.83 2.96 -7.62
N GLY A 153 -18.46 3.23 -8.88
CA GLY A 153 -18.38 4.58 -9.44
C GLY A 153 -17.19 5.39 -8.94
N PRO A 154 -17.16 6.71 -9.19
CA PRO A 154 -15.97 7.56 -8.97
C PRO A 154 -15.57 7.75 -7.50
N TRP A 155 -16.46 7.47 -6.55
CA TRP A 155 -16.17 7.62 -5.11
C TRP A 155 -15.04 6.70 -4.63
N VAL A 156 -14.72 5.64 -5.38
CA VAL A 156 -13.57 4.76 -5.12
C VAL A 156 -12.26 5.51 -5.00
N PHE A 157 -12.09 6.65 -5.67
CA PHE A 157 -10.87 7.46 -5.60
C PHE A 157 -10.70 8.19 -4.26
N MET A 158 -11.73 8.25 -3.42
CA MET A 158 -11.56 8.69 -2.03
C MET A 158 -10.63 7.76 -1.25
N PHE A 159 -10.59 6.46 -1.60
CA PHE A 159 -9.74 5.48 -0.92
C PHE A 159 -8.23 5.79 -1.08
N PRO A 160 -7.65 5.83 -2.31
CA PRO A 160 -6.24 6.17 -2.47
C PRO A 160 -5.92 7.58 -1.99
N LEU A 161 -6.85 8.53 -2.08
CA LEU A 161 -6.65 9.88 -1.53
C LEU A 161 -6.50 9.85 0.00
N LEU A 162 -7.40 9.17 0.71
CA LEU A 162 -7.33 9.03 2.17
C LEU A 162 -6.08 8.27 2.60
N ILE A 163 -5.69 7.22 1.87
CA ILE A 163 -4.45 6.49 2.12
C ILE A 163 -3.23 7.41 1.92
N ALA A 164 -3.18 8.18 0.84
CA ALA A 164 -2.09 9.12 0.57
C ALA A 164 -1.96 10.19 1.67
N LEU A 165 -3.09 10.79 2.08
CA LEU A 165 -3.12 11.73 3.22
C LEU A 165 -2.64 11.06 4.51
N SER A 166 -3.09 9.84 4.78
CA SER A 166 -2.69 9.11 5.98
C SER A 166 -1.19 8.82 6.02
N CYS A 167 -0.57 8.50 4.87
CA CYS A 167 0.87 8.28 4.75
C CYS A 167 1.67 9.54 5.12
N MET A 168 1.22 10.72 4.68
CA MET A 168 1.87 12.00 5.01
C MET A 168 1.72 12.35 6.49
N PHE A 169 0.49 12.29 7.01
CA PHE A 169 0.20 12.67 8.39
C PHE A 169 0.80 11.71 9.42
N THR A 170 1.02 10.45 9.05
CA THR A 170 1.75 9.48 9.88
C THR A 170 3.25 9.50 9.64
N LYS A 171 3.77 10.36 8.76
CA LYS A 171 5.19 10.48 8.42
C LYS A 171 5.83 9.15 7.99
N GLN A 172 5.14 8.39 7.14
CA GLN A 172 5.68 7.15 6.56
C GLN A 172 6.23 7.35 5.15
N HIS A 173 5.75 8.36 4.43
CA HIS A 173 6.14 8.63 3.05
C HIS A 173 6.39 10.11 2.82
N TYR A 174 7.27 10.39 1.87
CA TYR A 174 7.42 11.73 1.29
C TYR A 174 6.26 12.03 0.34
N VAL A 175 5.97 13.31 0.11
CA VAL A 175 4.95 13.75 -0.86
C VAL A 175 5.20 13.17 -2.25
N ILE A 176 6.47 13.07 -2.67
CA ILE A 176 6.83 12.54 -4.00
C ILE A 176 6.55 11.04 -4.17
N ASP A 177 6.52 10.28 -3.07
CA ASP A 177 6.25 8.84 -3.10
C ASP A 177 4.80 8.55 -3.52
N LEU A 178 3.89 9.49 -3.24
CA LEU A 178 2.45 9.35 -3.45
C LEU A 178 2.05 9.35 -4.93
N PRO A 179 2.38 10.38 -5.75
CA PRO A 179 2.05 10.35 -7.17
C PRO A 179 2.80 9.22 -7.88
N ALA A 180 4.05 8.91 -7.47
CA ALA A 180 4.79 7.79 -8.02
C ALA A 180 4.08 6.45 -7.73
N GLY A 181 3.56 6.27 -6.51
CA GLY A 181 2.74 5.11 -6.17
C GLY A 181 1.45 5.04 -6.97
N ALA A 182 0.72 6.16 -7.10
CA ALA A 182 -0.51 6.21 -7.89
C ALA A 182 -0.27 5.84 -9.37
N VAL A 183 0.81 6.35 -9.97
CA VAL A 183 1.22 5.98 -11.34
C VAL A 183 1.51 4.48 -11.42
N LEU A 184 2.21 3.90 -10.45
CA LEU A 184 2.52 2.47 -10.47
C LEU A 184 1.27 1.60 -10.35
N GLY A 185 0.33 1.98 -9.48
CA GLY A 185 -0.98 1.33 -9.38
C GLY A 185 -1.79 1.42 -10.67
N TRP A 186 -1.76 2.57 -11.36
CA TRP A 186 -2.37 2.74 -12.67
C TRP A 186 -1.71 1.88 -13.75
N ILE A 187 -0.38 1.79 -13.79
CA ILE A 187 0.34 0.91 -14.73
C ILE A 187 -0.05 -0.55 -14.51
N ALA A 188 -0.12 -1.01 -13.26
CA ALA A 188 -0.58 -2.37 -12.95
C ALA A 188 -2.04 -2.60 -13.39
N PHE A 189 -2.89 -1.58 -13.30
CA PHE A 189 -4.25 -1.65 -13.85
C PHE A 189 -4.27 -1.74 -15.37
N GLN A 190 -3.35 -1.08 -16.08
CA GLN A 190 -3.22 -1.28 -17.54
C GLN A 190 -2.83 -2.72 -17.89
N CYS A 191 -1.99 -3.36 -17.06
CA CYS A 191 -1.72 -4.79 -17.22
C CYS A 191 -2.97 -5.65 -17.00
N TYR A 192 -3.82 -5.31 -16.02
CA TYR A 192 -5.11 -5.96 -15.81
C TYR A 192 -6.00 -5.86 -17.07
N GLU A 193 -6.18 -4.64 -17.61
CA GLU A 193 -7.01 -4.38 -18.80
C GLU A 193 -6.50 -5.11 -20.05
N PHE A 194 -5.19 -5.36 -20.15
CA PHE A 194 -4.61 -6.14 -21.24
C PHE A 194 -4.86 -7.65 -21.12
N LEU A 195 -5.13 -8.16 -19.91
CA LEU A 195 -5.26 -9.60 -19.64
C LEU A 195 -6.71 -10.11 -19.68
N ILE A 196 -7.69 -9.21 -19.65
CA ILE A 196 -9.13 -9.52 -19.70
C ILE A 196 -9.62 -9.69 -21.13
#